data_AF-A0AAW7DKJ8-F1
#
_entry.id   AF-A0AAW7DKJ8-F1
#
_cell.length_a   1.000
_cell.length_b   1.000
_cell.length_c   1.000
_cell.angle_alpha   90.00
_cell.angle_beta   90.00
_cell.angle_gamma   90.00
#
_symmetry.space_group_name_H-M   'P 1'
#
loop_
_entity.id
_entity.type
_entity.pdbx_description
1 polymer ?
#
loop_
_entity_poly.entity_id
_entity_poly.type
_entity_poly.pdbx_seq_one_letter_code
_entity_poly.pdbx_strand_id
1 'polypeptide(L)'
;MKKIILATFTIAAFVVSSCKSEKEPVKNEVENVEDSVKVEAKTAEESIQYEGAYKGILPCYEKDCKEVEMEIKLLPNKGYVYSTKRLGLDKMAIMTTGTFQFKEDGNTIVFPEIANVPNAFLVEEGKIIQLDKNQKKIESADSAKFVLTKEK
;
A
#
# COMPACT_ATOMS: atom_id res chain seq x y z
N MET A 1 34.81 -22.08 -25.07
CA MET A 1 34.95 -22.12 -26.55
C MET A 1 33.55 -22.37 -27.10
N LYS A 2 32.73 -21.41 -27.50
CA LYS A 2 32.69 -20.48 -28.67
C LYS A 2 31.61 -19.45 -28.28
N LYS A 3 31.86 -18.15 -28.10
CA LYS A 3 32.07 -17.06 -29.08
C LYS A 3 31.02 -16.96 -30.20
N ILE A 4 30.78 -15.69 -30.56
CA ILE A 4 30.12 -15.12 -31.76
C ILE A 4 28.56 -15.15 -31.67
N ILE A 5 27.77 -14.09 -31.88
CA ILE A 5 27.89 -12.98 -32.83
C ILE A 5 27.31 -11.67 -32.28
N LEU A 6 28.11 -10.63 -32.48
CA LEU A 6 27.88 -9.19 -32.32
C LEU A 6 27.23 -8.66 -33.61
N ALA A 7 26.13 -7.91 -33.52
CA ALA A 7 25.61 -7.14 -34.65
C ALA A 7 25.30 -5.71 -34.18
N THR A 8 26.33 -4.87 -34.30
CA THR A 8 26.29 -3.42 -34.24
C THR A 8 25.54 -2.86 -35.45
N PHE A 9 24.57 -1.98 -35.23
CA PHE A 9 24.13 -1.02 -36.24
C PHE A 9 24.28 0.40 -35.67
N THR A 10 25.04 1.18 -36.41
CA THR A 10 25.64 2.46 -36.08
C THR A 10 24.80 3.63 -36.56
N ILE A 11 24.79 4.68 -35.72
CA ILE A 11 24.89 6.12 -36.06
C ILE A 11 23.67 6.79 -36.74
N ALA A 12 23.08 7.73 -36.01
CA ALA A 12 22.96 9.12 -36.46
C ALA A 12 22.68 10.03 -35.26
N ALA A 13 23.75 10.68 -34.76
CA ALA A 13 23.66 11.79 -33.83
C ALA A 13 23.30 13.06 -34.61
N PHE A 14 22.12 13.62 -34.38
CA PHE A 14 21.79 14.98 -34.76
C PHE A 14 22.02 15.87 -33.55
N VAL A 15 23.14 16.59 -33.55
CA VAL A 15 23.40 17.73 -32.68
C VAL A 15 23.40 18.96 -33.56
N VAL A 16 22.40 19.82 -33.40
CA VAL A 16 22.52 21.24 -33.71
C VAL A 16 21.97 22.03 -32.54
N SER A 17 22.93 22.57 -31.79
CA SER A 17 22.75 23.59 -30.77
C SER A 17 22.41 24.91 -31.47
N SER A 18 21.30 25.54 -31.09
CA SER A 18 21.04 26.95 -31.39
C SER A 18 20.46 27.60 -30.14
N CYS A 19 21.35 28.18 -29.34
CA CYS A 19 21.02 29.15 -28.31
C CYS A 19 21.54 30.50 -28.80
N LYS A 20 20.63 31.44 -29.05
CA LYS A 20 20.95 32.87 -28.98
C LYS A 20 19.75 33.60 -28.38
N SER A 21 19.88 33.94 -27.11
CA SER A 21 19.02 34.91 -26.43
C SER A 21 19.53 36.32 -26.70
N GLU A 22 18.63 37.21 -27.08
CA GLU A 22 18.82 38.67 -27.00
C GLU A 22 17.64 39.24 -26.20
N LYS A 23 17.96 40.18 -25.29
CA LYS A 23 17.09 40.70 -24.23
C LYS A 23 16.33 41.97 -24.68
N GLU A 24 15.01 41.96 -24.36
CA GLU A 24 14.17 43.04 -23.78
C GLU A 24 13.74 44.29 -24.61
N PRO A 25 12.50 44.85 -24.41
CA PRO A 25 12.06 45.43 -23.13
C PRO A 25 10.63 45.12 -22.63
N VAL A 26 10.58 44.95 -21.30
CA VAL A 26 9.57 45.31 -20.27
C VAL A 26 8.21 45.86 -20.74
N LYS A 27 7.14 45.18 -20.29
CA LYS A 27 5.89 45.83 -19.88
C LYS A 27 5.41 45.22 -18.56
N ASN A 28 5.30 46.07 -17.55
CA ASN A 28 4.77 45.77 -16.22
C ASN A 28 3.33 45.26 -16.30
N GLU A 29 3.05 44.08 -15.77
CA GLU A 29 1.75 43.75 -15.18
C GLU A 29 1.94 42.95 -13.89
N VAL A 30 1.04 43.23 -12.97
CA VAL A 30 1.02 42.96 -11.54
C VAL A 30 0.69 41.47 -11.28
N GLU A 31 1.46 40.88 -10.36
CA GLU A 31 1.02 39.91 -9.34
C GLU A 31 -0.05 38.87 -9.75
N ASN A 32 0.40 37.67 -10.13
CA ASN A 32 -0.12 36.44 -9.54
C ASN A 32 0.90 35.30 -9.82
N VAL A 33 1.89 35.18 -8.94
CA VAL A 33 2.63 33.92 -8.82
C VAL A 33 1.72 32.99 -8.01
N GLU A 34 0.79 32.35 -8.70
CA GLU A 34 0.24 31.07 -8.26
C GLU A 34 1.42 30.07 -8.34
N ASP A 35 2.27 30.14 -7.32
CA ASP A 35 3.08 29.00 -6.92
C ASP A 35 2.06 27.95 -6.48
N SER A 36 1.59 27.19 -7.47
CA SER A 36 0.85 25.97 -7.26
C SER A 36 1.83 24.99 -6.63
N VAL A 37 2.06 25.18 -5.33
CA VAL A 37 2.62 24.15 -4.46
C VAL A 37 1.66 22.99 -4.60
N LYS A 38 1.98 22.08 -5.51
CA LYS A 38 1.38 20.76 -5.60
C LYS A 38 1.75 20.09 -4.29
N VAL A 39 0.92 20.28 -3.27
CA VAL A 39 1.01 19.54 -2.01
C VAL A 39 0.67 18.11 -2.40
N GLU A 40 1.70 17.32 -2.73
CA GLU A 40 1.54 15.89 -2.88
C GLU A 40 1.07 15.35 -1.54
N ALA A 41 -0.16 14.84 -1.50
CA ALA A 41 -0.68 14.20 -0.31
C ALA A 41 0.20 12.99 -0.01
N LYS A 42 0.87 13.00 1.15
CA LYS A 42 1.71 11.88 1.57
C LYS A 42 0.86 10.63 1.73
N THR A 43 1.38 9.51 1.26
CA THR A 43 0.72 8.21 1.42
C THR A 43 0.95 7.63 2.82
N ALA A 44 0.21 6.58 3.19
CA ALA A 44 0.43 5.89 4.45
C ALA A 44 1.87 5.36 4.58
N GLU A 45 2.43 4.80 3.49
CA GLU A 45 3.81 4.31 3.46
C GLU A 45 4.83 5.42 3.80
N GLU A 46 4.54 6.67 3.42
CA GLU A 46 5.45 7.80 3.61
C GLU A 46 5.24 8.57 4.92
N SER A 47 4.05 8.48 5.53
CA SER A 47 3.64 9.40 6.60
C SER A 47 3.12 8.75 7.87
N ILE A 48 2.75 7.47 7.85
CA ILE A 48 2.18 6.77 9.00
C ILE A 48 3.22 5.82 9.59
N GLN A 49 3.46 5.91 10.89
CA GLN A 49 4.21 4.88 11.63
C GLN A 49 3.31 3.66 11.83
N TYR A 50 3.19 2.83 10.79
CA TYR A 50 2.29 1.69 10.72
C TYR A 50 2.80 0.45 11.48
N GLU A 51 4.04 0.44 11.97
CA GLU A 51 4.55 -0.70 12.74
C GLU A 51 3.81 -0.83 14.07
N GLY A 52 3.42 -2.06 14.41
CA GLY A 52 2.67 -2.34 15.64
C GLY A 52 1.77 -3.56 15.52
N ALA A 53 1.09 -3.89 16.60
CA ALA A 53 0.06 -4.92 16.63
C ALA A 53 -1.33 -4.28 16.44
N TYR A 54 -2.15 -4.90 15.60
CA TYR A 54 -3.50 -4.48 15.27
C TYR A 54 -4.46 -5.62 15.59
N LYS A 55 -5.53 -5.34 16.33
CA LYS A 55 -6.49 -6.37 16.75
C LYS A 55 -7.93 -6.00 16.41
N GLY A 56 -8.73 -7.02 16.12
CA GLY A 56 -10.16 -6.90 15.90
C GLY A 56 -10.88 -8.24 15.95
N ILE A 57 -12.20 -8.20 16.13
CA ILE A 57 -13.08 -9.36 15.95
C ILE A 57 -13.89 -9.09 14.69
N LEU A 58 -13.65 -9.90 13.67
CA LEU A 58 -14.25 -9.74 12.35
C LEU A 58 -15.37 -10.76 12.12
N PRO A 59 -16.40 -10.42 11.31
CA PRO A 59 -17.40 -11.38 10.88
C PRO A 59 -16.75 -12.55 10.12
N CYS A 60 -17.27 -13.75 10.35
CA CYS A 60 -16.86 -14.94 9.64
C CYS A 60 -18.03 -15.46 8.79
N TYR A 61 -17.73 -15.85 7.56
CA TYR A 61 -18.73 -16.33 6.59
C TYR A 61 -18.53 -17.80 6.21
N GLU A 62 -17.61 -18.48 6.89
CA GLU A 62 -17.45 -19.93 6.76
C GLU A 62 -18.56 -20.66 7.52
N LYS A 63 -18.84 -21.90 7.11
CA LYS A 63 -19.82 -22.75 7.78
C LYS A 63 -19.46 -22.91 9.26
N ASP A 64 -20.46 -22.75 10.13
CA ASP A 64 -20.38 -22.85 11.60
C ASP A 64 -19.53 -21.75 12.28
N CYS A 65 -18.90 -20.86 11.51
CA CYS A 65 -18.05 -19.79 12.00
C CYS A 65 -18.81 -18.47 12.00
N LYS A 66 -18.93 -17.83 13.17
CA LYS A 66 -19.62 -16.53 13.30
C LYS A 66 -18.66 -15.35 13.32
N GLU A 67 -17.54 -15.51 14.03
CA GLU A 67 -16.57 -14.45 14.28
C GLU A 67 -15.15 -15.02 14.32
N VAL A 68 -14.20 -14.21 13.87
CA VAL A 68 -12.75 -14.50 13.92
C VAL A 68 -12.08 -13.40 14.73
N GLU A 69 -11.40 -13.78 15.80
CA GLU A 69 -10.42 -12.92 16.44
C GLU A 69 -9.17 -12.88 15.55
N MET A 70 -8.75 -11.68 15.17
CA MET A 70 -7.62 -11.44 14.28
C MET A 70 -6.62 -10.49 14.93
N GLU A 71 -5.35 -10.87 14.87
CA GLU A 71 -4.21 -10.02 15.23
C GLU A 71 -3.22 -9.96 14.07
N ILE A 72 -2.84 -8.76 13.66
CA ILE A 72 -1.81 -8.52 12.65
C ILE A 72 -0.72 -7.67 13.29
N LYS A 73 0.51 -8.19 13.32
CA LYS A 73 1.69 -7.43 13.73
C LYS A 73 2.51 -7.05 12.51
N LEU A 74 2.67 -5.75 12.25
CA LEU A 74 3.53 -5.21 11.21
C LEU A 74 4.91 -4.87 11.82
N LEU A 75 5.97 -5.41 11.21
CA LEU A 75 7.34 -5.26 11.68
C LEU A 75 8.11 -4.21 10.85
N PRO A 76 9.13 -3.54 11.42
CA PRO A 76 9.91 -2.51 10.71
C PRO A 76 10.59 -2.99 9.43
N ASN A 77 10.89 -4.29 9.32
CA ASN A 77 11.54 -4.90 8.17
C ASN A 77 10.55 -5.34 7.07
N LYS A 78 9.34 -4.78 7.03
CA LYS A 78 8.22 -5.22 6.19
C LYS A 78 7.77 -6.68 6.44
N GLY A 79 8.20 -7.28 7.54
CA GLY A 79 7.69 -8.57 8.00
C GLY A 79 6.32 -8.43 8.65
N TYR A 80 5.55 -9.51 8.69
CA TYR A 80 4.32 -9.55 9.48
C TYR A 80 4.14 -10.85 10.26
N VAL A 81 3.30 -10.78 11.29
CA VAL A 81 2.67 -11.95 11.94
C VAL A 81 1.16 -11.79 11.80
N TYR A 82 0.51 -12.75 11.14
CA TYR A 82 -0.92 -12.80 10.93
C TYR A 82 -1.49 -13.95 11.79
N SER A 83 -2.32 -13.63 12.77
CA SER A 83 -2.91 -14.58 13.69
C SER A 83 -4.43 -14.54 13.63
N THR A 84 -5.06 -15.71 13.54
CA THR A 84 -6.51 -15.83 13.52
C THR A 84 -7.01 -16.96 14.41
N LYS A 85 -8.16 -16.75 15.05
CA LYS A 85 -8.85 -17.76 15.85
C LYS A 85 -10.35 -17.65 15.65
N ARG A 86 -10.98 -18.71 15.13
CA ARG A 86 -12.44 -18.77 15.03
C ARG A 86 -13.04 -18.98 16.42
N LEU A 87 -13.80 -17.99 16.88
CA LEU A 87 -14.33 -17.99 18.24
C LEU A 87 -15.34 -19.12 18.44
N GLY A 88 -15.15 -19.90 19.51
CA GLY A 88 -15.98 -21.07 19.83
C GLY A 88 -15.70 -22.33 18.99
N LEU A 89 -14.82 -22.25 17.98
CA LEU A 89 -14.45 -23.38 17.13
C LEU A 89 -12.99 -23.82 17.34
N ASP A 90 -12.06 -22.86 17.33
CA ASP A 90 -10.63 -23.15 17.41
C ASP A 90 -10.15 -23.12 18.86
N LYS A 91 -9.38 -24.15 19.26
CA LYS A 91 -8.76 -24.20 20.59
C LYS A 91 -7.63 -23.17 20.74
N MET A 92 -6.88 -22.93 19.66
CA MET A 92 -5.72 -22.05 19.62
C MET A 92 -5.75 -21.24 18.31
N ALA A 93 -5.09 -20.09 18.33
CA ALA A 93 -4.92 -19.31 17.11
C ALA A 93 -3.96 -20.00 16.13
N ILE A 94 -4.23 -19.83 14.84
CA ILE A 94 -3.32 -20.19 13.77
C ILE A 94 -2.47 -18.96 13.47
N MET A 95 -1.18 -19.16 13.19
CA MET A 95 -0.24 -18.08 12.89
C MET A 95 0.41 -18.31 11.54
N THR A 96 0.57 -17.24 10.78
CA THR A 96 1.33 -17.21 9.53
C THR A 96 2.23 -15.99 9.56
N THR A 97 3.46 -16.15 9.06
CA THR A 97 4.44 -15.08 8.97
C THR A 97 4.91 -14.94 7.54
N GLY A 98 5.24 -13.72 7.15
CA GLY A 98 5.71 -13.45 5.81
C GLY A 98 6.20 -12.02 5.68
N THR A 99 6.20 -11.53 4.45
CA THR A 99 6.51 -10.14 4.13
C THR A 99 5.32 -9.48 3.46
N PHE A 100 5.04 -8.23 3.83
CA PHE A 100 3.97 -7.47 3.22
C PHE A 100 4.52 -6.47 2.21
N GLN A 101 3.68 -6.07 1.27
CA GLN A 101 4.01 -5.10 0.24
C GLN A 101 2.95 -4.01 0.22
N PHE A 102 3.38 -2.76 0.09
CA PHE A 102 2.48 -1.68 -0.28
C PHE A 102 2.14 -1.81 -1.77
N LYS A 103 0.88 -1.51 -2.12
CA LYS A 103 0.48 -1.32 -3.51
C LYS A 103 0.97 0.03 -4.00
N GLU A 104 0.86 0.26 -5.32
CA GLU A 104 1.21 1.52 -5.96
C GLU A 104 0.46 2.75 -5.40
N ASP A 105 -0.69 2.53 -4.75
CA ASP A 105 -1.44 3.59 -4.07
C ASP A 105 -0.77 4.11 -2.77
N GLY A 106 0.27 3.43 -2.28
CA GLY A 106 1.01 3.73 -1.04
C GLY A 106 0.19 3.64 0.24
N ASN A 107 -1.07 3.18 0.17
CA ASN A 107 -2.01 3.15 1.29
C ASN A 107 -2.49 1.73 1.61
N THR A 108 -2.39 0.81 0.65
CA THR A 108 -2.86 -0.57 0.80
C THR A 108 -1.67 -1.50 1.00
N ILE A 109 -1.70 -2.31 2.06
CA ILE A 109 -0.77 -3.42 2.25
C ILE A 109 -1.40 -4.74 1.80
N VAL A 110 -0.60 -5.64 1.25
CA VAL A 110 -1.00 -6.99 0.82
C VAL A 110 -0.07 -8.03 1.46
N PHE A 111 -0.65 -9.14 1.91
CA PHE A 111 0.06 -10.32 2.43
C PHE A 111 0.06 -11.47 1.40
N PRO A 112 1.12 -11.65 0.60
CA PRO A 112 1.13 -12.61 -0.51
C PRO A 112 1.01 -14.07 -0.06
N GLU A 113 1.48 -14.41 1.13
CA GLU A 113 1.43 -15.78 1.68
C GLU A 113 0.05 -16.15 2.24
N ILE A 114 -0.86 -15.18 2.36
CA ILE A 114 -2.25 -15.41 2.77
C ILE A 114 -3.11 -15.61 1.51
N ALA A 115 -3.64 -16.82 1.36
CA ALA A 115 -4.46 -17.24 0.22
C ALA A 115 -5.89 -17.63 0.64
N ASN A 116 -6.82 -17.64 -0.32
CA ASN A 116 -8.23 -18.07 -0.18
C ASN A 116 -9.12 -17.22 0.73
N VAL A 117 -8.54 -16.26 1.47
CA VAL A 117 -9.22 -15.26 2.30
C VAL A 117 -8.77 -13.85 1.87
N PRO A 118 -9.51 -12.77 2.23
CA PRO A 118 -9.03 -11.42 1.96
C PRO A 118 -7.70 -11.15 2.65
N ASN A 119 -6.72 -10.68 1.89
CA ASN A 119 -5.33 -10.53 2.33
C ASN A 119 -4.78 -9.10 2.16
N ALA A 120 -5.65 -8.14 1.83
CA ALA A 120 -5.29 -6.76 1.62
C ALA A 120 -5.97 -5.87 2.67
N PHE A 121 -5.24 -4.86 3.13
CA PHE A 121 -5.69 -3.95 4.17
C PHE A 121 -5.35 -2.51 3.80
N LEU A 122 -6.30 -1.59 3.95
CA LEU A 122 -6.05 -0.17 3.89
C LEU A 122 -5.42 0.29 5.22
N VAL A 123 -4.30 1.00 5.14
CA VAL A 123 -3.61 1.56 6.29
C VAL A 123 -4.12 2.97 6.54
N GLU A 124 -4.59 3.22 7.76
CA GLU A 124 -4.97 4.54 8.25
C GLU A 124 -4.31 4.79 9.62
N GLU A 125 -4.33 6.03 10.09
CA GLU A 125 -3.74 6.34 11.39
C GLU A 125 -4.45 5.55 12.50
N GLY A 126 -3.65 4.76 13.24
CA GLY A 126 -4.11 3.94 14.36
C GLY A 126 -4.96 2.71 13.99
N LYS A 127 -5.16 2.38 12.71
CA LYS A 127 -5.96 1.21 12.31
C LYS A 127 -5.61 0.67 10.93
N ILE A 128 -5.98 -0.59 10.68
CA ILE A 128 -5.98 -1.19 9.35
C ILE A 128 -7.37 -1.74 9.04
N ILE A 129 -7.83 -1.59 7.80
CA ILE A 129 -9.18 -1.96 7.37
C ILE A 129 -9.08 -3.07 6.35
N GLN A 130 -9.67 -4.24 6.62
CA GLN A 130 -9.66 -5.36 5.70
C GLN A 130 -10.46 -5.00 4.43
N LEU A 131 -9.86 -5.22 3.27
CA LEU A 131 -10.51 -5.11 1.97
C LEU A 131 -11.16 -6.44 1.59
N ASP A 132 -12.02 -6.43 0.57
CA ASP A 132 -12.60 -7.67 0.04
C ASP A 132 -11.55 -8.53 -0.71
N LYS A 133 -11.97 -9.71 -1.18
CA LYS A 133 -11.09 -10.62 -1.95
C LYS A 133 -10.57 -10.01 -3.26
N ASN A 134 -11.21 -8.97 -3.77
CA ASN A 134 -10.81 -8.23 -4.96
C ASN A 134 -9.99 -6.98 -4.60
N GLN A 135 -9.59 -6.83 -3.33
CA GLN A 135 -8.85 -5.69 -2.80
C GLN A 135 -9.59 -4.36 -2.98
N LYS A 136 -10.93 -4.40 -2.86
CA LYS A 136 -11.80 -3.22 -2.87
C LYS A 136 -12.35 -2.98 -1.47
N LYS A 137 -12.74 -1.73 -1.21
CA LYS A 137 -13.46 -1.38 0.03
C LYS A 137 -14.75 -2.19 0.12
N ILE A 138 -15.07 -2.63 1.33
CA ILE A 138 -16.32 -3.33 1.63
C ILE A 138 -17.41 -2.28 1.75
N GLU A 139 -18.20 -2.09 0.70
CA GLU A 139 -19.29 -1.10 0.64
C GLU A 139 -20.61 -1.71 1.16
N SER A 140 -20.66 -2.02 2.46
CA SER A 140 -21.86 -2.55 3.12
C SER A 140 -22.13 -1.83 4.44
N ALA A 141 -23.34 -1.99 4.99
CA ALA A 141 -23.70 -1.45 6.30
C ALA A 141 -22.80 -2.00 7.45
N ASP A 142 -22.12 -3.12 7.19
CA ASP A 142 -21.25 -3.81 8.14
C ASP A 142 -19.76 -3.50 7.95
N SER A 143 -19.40 -2.57 7.06
CA SER A 143 -18.01 -2.23 6.73
C SER A 143 -17.16 -1.88 7.96
N ALA A 144 -17.75 -1.23 8.95
CA ALA A 144 -17.11 -0.89 10.22
C ALA A 144 -16.64 -2.10 11.04
N LYS A 145 -17.19 -3.30 10.77
CA LYS A 145 -16.79 -4.55 11.45
C LYS A 145 -15.49 -5.14 10.91
N PHE A 146 -14.96 -4.61 9.81
CA PHE A 146 -13.73 -5.08 9.15
C PHE A 146 -12.48 -4.26 9.52
N VAL A 147 -12.48 -3.68 10.71
CA VAL A 147 -11.42 -2.79 11.20
C VAL A 147 -10.63 -3.47 12.30
N LEU A 148 -9.30 -3.44 12.19
CA LEU A 148 -8.39 -3.79 13.27
C LEU A 148 -7.73 -2.51 13.78
N THR A 149 -7.77 -2.31 15.10
CA THR A 149 -7.22 -1.10 15.74
C THR A 149 -5.85 -1.41 16.30
N LYS A 150 -4.94 -0.45 16.19
CA LYS A 150 -3.59 -0.54 16.75
C LYS A 150 -3.69 -0.65 18.28
N GLU A 151 -2.99 -1.61 18.86
CA GLU A 151 -2.85 -1.69 20.31
C GLU A 151 -2.05 -0.49 20.84
N LYS A 152 -2.39 -0.05 22.05
CA LYS A 152 -1.73 1.09 22.72
C LYS A 152 -0.38 0.70 23.30
#